data_AF-A0A6A3TM22-F1
#
_entry.id   AF-A0A6A3TM22-F1
#
_cell.length_a   1.000
_cell.length_b   1.000
_cell.length_c   1.000
_cell.angle_alpha   90.00
_cell.angle_beta   90.00
_cell.angle_gamma   90.00
#
_symmetry.space_group_name_H-M   'P 1'
#
loop_
_entity.id
_entity.type
_entity.pdbx_description
1 polymer ?
#
loop_
_entity_poly.entity_id
_entity_poly.type
_entity_poly.pdbx_seq_one_letter_code
_entity_poly.pdbx_strand_id
1 'polypeptide(L)'
;MARGAKGNPFNDWNIVFLPYCTGDIFVGNAEIEASESPYNQALGNKQCLGQNRSMHLNGYNNAKAVLDWALENFSNPEQLVIGGYSAGSLGAQLWSAKAAKLWEVEQKGTKFQVLSDSYAGVFPEHKTHASSLVNYFGGCDVDLGFPASLTEKCKAKTATATEMVDALIQEAPKSEWLFIDSTGDATQRKFYELARLGIAGYPFSTLLDAGEFFGNVTQILDSHAKLTSVTRFNIDSEQHVWLKSEGYATAKSLDGAVLGDVLSGWLQGSPTSPSAGTVGPAVGGQ
;
A
#
# COMPACT_ATOMS: atom_id res chain seq x y z
N MET A 1 8.06 1.52 13.64
CA MET A 1 7.07 2.18 14.54
C MET A 1 7.32 1.96 16.03
N ALA A 2 8.47 1.43 16.48
CA ALA A 2 8.75 1.32 17.91
C ALA A 2 8.95 2.73 18.53
N ARG A 3 8.03 3.17 19.39
CA ARG A 3 8.11 4.47 20.06
C ARG A 3 9.40 4.56 20.89
N GLY A 4 10.09 5.69 20.78
CA GLY A 4 11.34 5.95 21.51
C GLY A 4 12.59 5.36 20.88
N ALA A 5 12.47 4.61 19.78
CA ALA A 5 13.63 4.16 19.02
C ALA A 5 14.33 5.37 18.38
N LYS A 6 15.67 5.43 18.51
CA LYS A 6 16.49 6.46 17.88
C LYS A 6 16.34 6.36 16.36
N GLY A 7 16.00 7.47 15.70
CA GLY A 7 15.81 7.52 14.25
C GLY A 7 14.44 7.01 13.75
N ASN A 8 13.48 6.71 14.64
CA ASN A 8 12.10 6.48 14.21
C ASN A 8 11.41 7.82 13.91
N PRO A 9 11.07 8.12 12.64
CA PRO A 9 10.50 9.42 12.29
C PRO A 9 9.02 9.56 12.72
N PHE A 10 8.41 8.48 13.20
CA PHE A 10 7.03 8.47 13.72
C PHE A 10 6.94 8.65 15.25
N ASN A 11 8.02 9.02 15.95
CA ASN A 11 8.02 9.07 17.42
C ASN A 11 6.94 9.98 17.99
N ASP A 12 6.70 11.14 17.34
CA ASP A 12 5.73 12.15 17.78
C ASP A 12 4.34 11.99 17.15
N TRP A 13 4.11 10.92 16.38
CA TRP A 13 2.84 10.67 15.73
C TRP A 13 1.84 9.96 16.65
N ASN A 14 0.55 10.21 16.44
CA ASN A 14 -0.51 9.29 16.87
C ASN A 14 -0.51 8.10 15.91
N ILE A 15 -0.45 6.88 16.47
CA ILE A 15 -0.34 5.66 15.67
C ILE A 15 -1.58 4.81 15.95
N VAL A 16 -2.34 4.53 14.90
CA VAL A 16 -3.43 3.57 14.89
C VAL A 16 -2.96 2.36 14.10
N PHE A 17 -3.06 1.16 14.69
CA PHE A 17 -2.61 -0.08 14.07
C PHE A 17 -3.78 -1.04 13.88
N LEU A 18 -3.95 -1.52 12.65
CA LEU A 18 -4.92 -2.56 12.30
C LEU A 18 -4.20 -3.89 12.07
N PRO A 19 -4.38 -4.89 12.95
CA PRO A 19 -3.88 -6.23 12.71
C PRO A 19 -4.53 -6.87 11.47
N TYR A 20 -3.75 -7.67 10.74
CA TYR A 20 -4.25 -8.40 9.57
C TYR A 20 -4.54 -9.86 9.93
N CYS A 21 -5.81 -10.25 9.86
CA CYS A 21 -6.25 -11.59 10.27
C CYS A 21 -7.20 -12.27 9.26
N THR A 22 -7.52 -11.62 8.15
CA THR A 22 -8.59 -12.03 7.22
C THR A 22 -8.10 -12.56 5.88
N GLY A 23 -6.84 -12.34 5.50
CA GLY A 23 -6.28 -12.92 4.27
C GLY A 23 -6.80 -12.31 2.95
N ASP A 24 -7.46 -11.16 3.02
CA ASP A 24 -8.22 -10.51 1.95
C ASP A 24 -7.75 -9.08 1.60
N ILE A 25 -6.46 -8.80 1.85
CA ILE A 25 -5.77 -7.52 1.61
C ILE A 25 -6.54 -6.30 2.14
N PHE A 26 -7.26 -6.47 3.26
CA PHE A 26 -8.04 -5.44 3.95
C PHE A 26 -9.27 -4.94 3.17
N VAL A 27 -9.68 -5.61 2.09
CA VAL A 27 -10.86 -5.20 1.29
C VAL A 27 -11.99 -6.22 1.32
N GLY A 28 -11.80 -7.36 1.99
CA GLY A 28 -12.76 -8.44 1.91
C GLY A 28 -14.09 -8.15 2.57
N ASN A 29 -15.17 -8.62 1.94
CA ASN A 29 -16.52 -8.64 2.48
C ASN A 29 -17.27 -9.86 1.92
N ALA A 30 -16.67 -11.03 2.11
CA ALA A 30 -17.17 -12.29 1.59
C ALA A 30 -17.01 -13.42 2.61
N GLU A 31 -17.83 -14.44 2.46
CA GLU A 31 -17.68 -15.70 3.18
C GLU A 31 -17.41 -16.81 2.18
N ILE A 32 -16.39 -17.60 2.45
CA ILE A 32 -16.07 -18.79 1.66
C ILE A 32 -16.45 -19.99 2.51
N GLU A 33 -17.43 -20.74 2.01
CA GLU A 33 -17.90 -21.97 2.63
C GLU A 33 -16.75 -22.94 2.90
N ALA A 34 -16.89 -23.68 3.99
CA ALA A 34 -15.94 -24.70 4.37
C ALA A 34 -15.68 -25.67 3.21
N SER A 35 -14.43 -25.75 2.77
CA SER A 35 -14.02 -26.68 1.72
C SER A 35 -12.64 -27.25 2.02
N GLU A 36 -12.47 -28.55 1.73
CA GLU A 36 -11.17 -29.19 1.77
C GLU A 36 -10.57 -29.23 0.37
N SER A 37 -9.46 -28.53 0.20
CA SER A 37 -8.68 -28.63 -1.03
C SER A 37 -7.80 -29.87 -0.98
N PRO A 38 -7.67 -30.65 -2.09
CA PRO A 38 -6.66 -31.71 -2.17
C PRO A 38 -5.24 -31.17 -1.94
N TYR A 39 -5.00 -29.88 -2.21
CA TYR A 39 -3.74 -29.22 -1.93
C TYR A 39 -3.47 -29.04 -0.44
N ASN A 40 -4.48 -28.93 0.43
CA ASN A 40 -4.27 -28.81 1.88
C ASN A 40 -3.56 -30.06 2.44
N GLN A 41 -3.93 -31.23 1.92
CA GLN A 41 -3.30 -32.50 2.27
C GLN A 41 -1.88 -32.58 1.69
N ALA A 42 -1.72 -32.24 0.41
CA ALA A 42 -0.44 -32.30 -0.29
C ALA A 42 0.62 -31.33 0.29
N LEU A 43 0.19 -30.18 0.83
CA LEU A 43 1.07 -29.19 1.46
C LEU A 43 1.37 -29.49 2.94
N GLY A 44 0.90 -30.62 3.47
CA GLY A 44 1.19 -31.03 4.84
C GLY A 44 0.50 -30.19 5.93
N ASN A 45 -0.50 -29.39 5.57
CA ASN A 45 -1.24 -28.52 6.48
C ASN A 45 -2.30 -29.29 7.27
N LYS A 46 -1.88 -30.33 8.00
CA LYS A 46 -2.79 -31.23 8.74
C LYS A 46 -3.67 -30.49 9.75
N GLN A 47 -3.17 -29.39 10.31
CA GLN A 47 -3.92 -28.52 11.22
C GLN A 47 -5.15 -27.86 10.56
N CYS A 48 -5.17 -27.76 9.24
CA CYS A 48 -6.27 -27.16 8.49
C CYS A 48 -7.33 -28.18 8.02
N LEU A 49 -7.08 -29.49 8.18
CA LEU A 49 -7.98 -30.55 7.73
C LEU A 49 -9.06 -30.85 8.78
N GLY A 50 -10.26 -31.24 8.32
CA GLY A 50 -11.38 -31.66 9.15
C GLY A 50 -12.02 -30.57 10.00
N GLN A 51 -11.65 -29.29 9.80
CA GLN A 51 -12.13 -28.20 10.64
C GLN A 51 -13.60 -27.84 10.35
N ASN A 52 -14.08 -28.05 9.12
CA ASN A 52 -15.41 -27.67 8.64
C ASN A 52 -15.82 -26.24 9.05
N ARG A 53 -14.94 -25.26 8.78
CA ARG A 53 -15.18 -23.85 9.10
C ARG A 53 -15.17 -23.01 7.83
N SER A 54 -16.17 -22.16 7.68
CA SER A 54 -16.17 -21.11 6.68
C SER A 54 -15.06 -20.10 6.97
N MET A 55 -14.49 -19.53 5.92
CA MET A 55 -13.50 -18.47 6.00
C MET A 55 -14.19 -17.12 5.78
N HIS A 56 -14.15 -16.27 6.81
CA HIS A 56 -14.71 -14.92 6.74
C HIS A 56 -13.64 -13.93 6.27
N LEU A 57 -13.78 -13.45 5.04
CA LEU A 57 -13.01 -12.37 4.47
C LEU A 57 -13.71 -11.05 4.86
N ASN A 58 -13.35 -10.50 6.01
CA ASN A 58 -14.01 -9.35 6.64
C ASN A 58 -13.11 -8.10 6.73
N GLY A 59 -12.07 -8.01 5.91
CA GLY A 59 -11.09 -6.95 5.91
C GLY A 59 -11.71 -5.57 5.72
N TYR A 60 -12.75 -5.45 4.90
CA TYR A 60 -13.43 -4.17 4.67
C TYR A 60 -14.05 -3.61 5.94
N ASN A 61 -14.84 -4.44 6.64
CA ASN A 61 -15.52 -4.02 7.86
C ASN A 61 -14.52 -3.76 9.00
N ASN A 62 -13.45 -4.55 9.08
CA ASN A 62 -12.37 -4.34 10.05
C ASN A 62 -11.64 -3.00 9.80
N ALA A 63 -11.28 -2.71 8.55
CA ALA A 63 -10.62 -1.46 8.17
C ALA A 63 -11.53 -0.25 8.38
N LYS A 64 -12.81 -0.36 7.96
CA LYS A 64 -13.81 0.67 8.19
C LYS A 64 -13.95 1.00 9.68
N ALA A 65 -14.09 -0.01 10.54
CA ALA A 65 -14.25 0.20 11.97
C ALA A 65 -13.05 0.95 12.60
N VAL A 66 -11.83 0.63 12.16
CA VAL A 66 -10.63 1.34 12.63
C VAL A 66 -10.54 2.76 12.10
N LEU A 67 -10.89 3.00 10.82
CA LEU A 67 -10.91 4.35 10.26
C LEU A 67 -11.99 5.22 10.91
N ASP A 68 -13.19 4.68 11.16
CA ASP A 68 -14.26 5.37 11.87
C ASP A 68 -13.79 5.76 13.29
N TRP A 69 -13.21 4.82 14.05
CA TRP A 69 -12.65 5.10 15.37
C TRP A 69 -11.55 6.15 15.32
N ALA A 70 -10.64 6.07 14.34
CA ALA A 70 -9.56 7.04 14.18
C ALA A 70 -10.10 8.44 13.84
N LEU A 71 -11.14 8.55 13.00
CA LEU A 71 -11.78 9.81 12.65
C LEU A 71 -12.46 10.44 13.87
N GLU A 72 -13.13 9.64 14.70
CA GLU A 72 -13.77 10.11 15.94
C GLU A 72 -12.75 10.68 16.94
N ASN A 73 -11.56 10.08 17.03
CA ASN A 73 -10.52 10.48 17.99
C ASN A 73 -9.55 11.55 17.44
N PHE A 74 -9.38 11.62 16.12
CA PHE A 74 -8.42 12.49 15.44
C PHE A 74 -9.06 13.13 14.19
N SER A 75 -10.11 13.92 14.37
CA SER A 75 -10.95 14.45 13.28
C SER A 75 -10.31 15.56 12.44
N ASN A 76 -9.30 16.26 12.97
CA ASN A 76 -8.66 17.39 12.32
C ASN A 76 -7.12 17.34 12.44
N PRO A 77 -6.46 16.32 11.87
CA PRO A 77 -5.01 16.25 11.85
C PRO A 77 -4.43 17.23 10.82
N GLU A 78 -3.28 17.82 11.13
CA GLU A 78 -2.51 18.60 10.15
C GLU A 78 -1.93 17.69 9.05
N GLN A 79 -1.56 16.47 9.42
CA GLN A 79 -1.01 15.46 8.52
C GLN A 79 -1.66 14.09 8.77
N LEU A 80 -2.06 13.41 7.71
CA LEU A 80 -2.62 12.07 7.72
C LEU A 80 -1.77 11.15 6.85
N VAL A 81 -1.22 10.10 7.46
CA VAL A 81 -0.52 9.03 6.73
C VAL A 81 -1.35 7.76 6.83
N ILE A 82 -1.71 7.18 5.69
CA ILE A 82 -2.15 5.79 5.61
C ILE A 82 -1.01 4.95 5.05
N GLY A 83 -0.74 3.80 5.64
CA GLY A 83 0.38 3.00 5.18
C GLY A 83 0.39 1.58 5.69
N GLY A 84 1.22 0.78 5.07
CA GLY A 84 1.39 -0.61 5.45
C GLY A 84 2.57 -1.24 4.74
N TYR A 85 2.79 -2.51 5.05
CA TYR A 85 3.80 -3.33 4.41
C TYR A 85 3.16 -4.62 3.89
N SER A 86 3.75 -5.22 2.85
CA SER A 86 3.24 -6.47 2.25
C SER A 86 1.76 -6.31 1.84
N ALA A 87 0.87 -7.25 2.21
CA ALA A 87 -0.58 -7.12 1.97
C ALA A 87 -1.18 -5.81 2.55
N GLY A 88 -0.61 -5.27 3.63
CA GLY A 88 -1.06 -4.01 4.21
C GLY A 88 -0.70 -2.79 3.38
N SER A 89 0.36 -2.86 2.56
CA SER A 89 0.66 -1.76 1.64
C SER A 89 -0.37 -1.72 0.52
N LEU A 90 -0.72 -2.86 -0.08
CA LEU A 90 -1.84 -2.96 -1.04
C LEU A 90 -3.16 -2.44 -0.43
N GLY A 91 -3.45 -2.80 0.82
CA GLY A 91 -4.59 -2.27 1.55
C GLY A 91 -4.55 -0.75 1.70
N ALA A 92 -3.41 -0.16 2.06
CA ALA A 92 -3.25 1.29 2.16
C ALA A 92 -3.48 1.99 0.81
N GLN A 93 -3.02 1.40 -0.30
CA GLN A 93 -3.29 1.94 -1.64
C GLN A 93 -4.79 1.88 -1.96
N LEU A 94 -5.45 0.75 -1.72
CA LEU A 94 -6.88 0.54 -2.02
C LEU A 94 -7.82 1.39 -1.14
N TRP A 95 -7.41 1.72 0.09
CA TRP A 95 -8.17 2.57 1.01
C TRP A 95 -7.87 4.07 0.90
N SER A 96 -6.89 4.47 0.07
CA SER A 96 -6.38 5.83 0.01
C SER A 96 -7.46 6.90 -0.25
N ALA A 97 -8.27 6.72 -1.31
CA ALA A 97 -9.34 7.67 -1.66
C ALA A 97 -10.41 7.75 -0.56
N LYS A 98 -10.80 6.61 0.01
CA LYS A 98 -11.80 6.54 1.08
C LYS A 98 -11.31 7.27 2.34
N ALA A 99 -10.05 7.07 2.73
CA ALA A 99 -9.44 7.78 3.85
C ALA A 99 -9.35 9.29 3.58
N ALA A 100 -8.89 9.70 2.40
CA ALA A 100 -8.86 11.11 2.00
C ALA A 100 -10.24 11.78 2.12
N LYS A 101 -11.29 11.09 1.66
CA LYS A 101 -12.67 11.57 1.74
C LYS A 101 -13.18 11.66 3.18
N LEU A 102 -12.91 10.64 4.01
CA LEU A 102 -13.35 10.62 5.41
C LEU A 102 -12.80 11.79 6.23
N TRP A 103 -11.54 12.17 5.99
CA TRP A 103 -10.92 13.31 6.66
C TRP A 103 -11.14 14.65 5.96
N GLU A 104 -11.77 14.66 4.77
CA GLU A 104 -11.99 15.87 3.96
C GLU A 104 -10.66 16.57 3.64
N VAL A 105 -9.64 15.79 3.27
CA VAL A 105 -8.25 16.26 3.19
C VAL A 105 -8.08 17.43 2.21
N GLU A 106 -8.80 17.41 1.08
CA GLU A 106 -8.77 18.47 0.08
C GLU A 106 -9.43 19.76 0.60
N GLN A 107 -10.58 19.64 1.29
CA GLN A 107 -11.31 20.79 1.82
C GLN A 107 -10.57 21.44 2.99
N LYS A 108 -9.94 20.63 3.85
CA LYS A 108 -9.22 21.11 5.04
C LYS A 108 -7.77 21.48 4.76
N GLY A 109 -7.23 21.12 3.60
CA GLY A 109 -5.81 21.28 3.29
C GLY A 109 -4.92 20.40 4.17
N THR A 110 -5.44 19.29 4.70
CA THR A 110 -4.66 18.30 5.45
C THR A 110 -3.64 17.66 4.51
N LYS A 111 -2.37 17.62 4.92
CA LYS A 111 -1.34 16.91 4.15
C LYS A 111 -1.65 15.42 4.19
N PHE A 112 -1.99 14.83 3.05
CA PHE A 112 -2.34 13.41 2.95
C PHE A 112 -1.22 12.63 2.27
N GLN A 113 -0.78 11.55 2.91
CA GLN A 113 0.35 10.77 2.44
C GLN A 113 0.06 9.27 2.49
N VAL A 114 0.58 8.52 1.52
CA VAL A 114 0.39 7.06 1.40
C VAL A 114 1.74 6.36 1.39
N LEU A 115 1.97 5.47 2.36
CA LEU A 115 3.22 4.73 2.50
C LEU A 115 3.04 3.26 2.12
N SER A 116 3.77 2.83 1.08
CA SER A 116 3.76 1.47 0.57
C SER A 116 5.12 0.80 0.72
N ASP A 117 5.25 -0.15 1.65
CA ASP A 117 6.47 -0.96 1.82
C ASP A 117 6.29 -2.37 1.24
N SER A 118 7.08 -2.70 0.22
CA SER A 118 7.18 -4.01 -0.40
C SER A 118 5.89 -4.51 -1.06
N TYR A 119 5.23 -3.62 -1.80
CA TYR A 119 4.34 -3.94 -2.94
C TYR A 119 4.01 -2.65 -3.71
N ALA A 120 4.30 -2.64 -5.01
CA ALA A 120 3.75 -1.66 -5.94
C ALA A 120 2.49 -2.17 -6.68
N GLY A 121 2.22 -3.48 -6.62
CA GLY A 121 1.07 -4.10 -7.30
C GLY A 121 1.40 -4.87 -8.59
N VAL A 122 2.65 -5.33 -8.77
CA VAL A 122 3.01 -6.19 -9.91
C VAL A 122 2.17 -7.47 -9.90
N PHE A 123 1.46 -7.71 -10.99
CA PHE A 123 0.49 -8.80 -11.12
C PHE A 123 0.52 -9.38 -12.56
N PRO A 124 0.21 -10.67 -12.78
CA PRO A 124 0.24 -11.28 -14.11
C PRO A 124 -1.00 -10.90 -14.94
N GLU A 125 -1.16 -9.61 -15.24
CA GLU A 125 -2.34 -9.03 -15.90
C GLU A 125 -2.65 -9.69 -17.26
N HIS A 126 -1.62 -10.16 -17.97
CA HIS A 126 -1.76 -10.91 -19.23
C HIS A 126 -2.50 -12.25 -19.08
N LYS A 127 -2.59 -12.78 -17.86
CA LYS A 127 -3.22 -14.07 -17.55
C LYS A 127 -4.53 -13.91 -16.78
N THR A 128 -4.52 -13.07 -15.76
CA THR A 128 -5.70 -12.71 -14.97
C THR A 128 -5.53 -11.30 -14.44
N HIS A 129 -6.60 -10.52 -14.48
CA HIS A 129 -6.55 -9.17 -13.97
C HIS A 129 -6.52 -9.16 -12.44
N ALA A 130 -5.86 -8.16 -11.83
CA ALA A 130 -5.80 -8.03 -10.37
C ALA A 130 -7.18 -7.93 -9.72
N SER A 131 -8.13 -7.30 -10.42
CA SER A 131 -9.53 -7.23 -9.96
C SER A 131 -10.21 -8.60 -9.80
N SER A 132 -9.74 -9.68 -10.46
CA SER A 132 -10.21 -11.03 -10.17
C SER A 132 -10.00 -11.41 -8.71
N LEU A 133 -8.85 -11.04 -8.13
CA LEU A 133 -8.51 -11.32 -6.74
C LEU A 133 -9.31 -10.42 -5.79
N VAL A 134 -9.41 -9.13 -6.10
CA VAL A 134 -10.22 -8.18 -5.33
C VAL A 134 -11.69 -8.61 -5.31
N ASN A 135 -12.24 -9.03 -6.46
CA ASN A 135 -13.60 -9.54 -6.57
C ASN A 135 -13.80 -10.85 -5.80
N TYR A 136 -12.83 -11.77 -5.85
CA TYR A 136 -12.87 -13.01 -5.07
C TYR A 136 -13.00 -12.74 -3.56
N PHE A 137 -12.36 -11.67 -3.08
CA PHE A 137 -12.49 -11.24 -1.68
C PHE A 137 -13.81 -10.52 -1.36
N GLY A 138 -14.64 -10.18 -2.36
CA GLY A 138 -15.81 -9.31 -2.21
C GLY A 138 -15.47 -7.81 -2.23
N GLY A 139 -14.22 -7.46 -2.50
CA GLY A 139 -13.72 -6.07 -2.48
C GLY A 139 -14.28 -5.17 -3.60
N CYS A 140 -14.81 -5.75 -4.69
CA CYS A 140 -15.45 -4.96 -5.75
C CYS A 140 -16.90 -4.56 -5.44
N ASP A 141 -17.50 -5.12 -4.38
CA ASP A 141 -18.89 -4.84 -3.98
C ASP A 141 -19.00 -3.89 -2.78
N VAL A 142 -17.86 -3.42 -2.26
CA VAL A 142 -17.78 -2.47 -1.15
C VAL A 142 -17.31 -1.09 -1.63
N ASP A 143 -17.57 -0.06 -0.83
CA ASP A 143 -17.17 1.31 -1.15
C ASP A 143 -15.72 1.58 -0.72
N LEU A 144 -14.79 1.34 -1.65
CA LEU A 144 -13.37 1.72 -1.57
C LEU A 144 -13.09 3.13 -2.14
N GLY A 145 -14.11 3.83 -2.63
CA GLY A 145 -13.93 5.11 -3.34
C GLY A 145 -13.60 4.97 -4.82
N PHE A 146 -13.81 3.81 -5.44
CA PHE A 146 -13.69 3.68 -6.90
C PHE A 146 -14.77 4.49 -7.62
N PRO A 147 -14.43 5.18 -8.74
CA PRO A 147 -15.46 5.75 -9.61
C PRO A 147 -16.33 4.64 -10.20
N ALA A 148 -17.56 4.97 -10.59
CA ALA A 148 -18.55 3.99 -11.06
C ALA A 148 -18.02 3.13 -12.23
N SER A 149 -17.32 3.75 -13.19
CA SER A 149 -16.72 3.04 -14.33
C SER A 149 -15.68 1.99 -13.91
N LEU A 150 -14.87 2.29 -12.89
CA LEU A 150 -13.90 1.33 -12.36
C LEU A 150 -14.57 0.26 -11.52
N THR A 151 -15.62 0.60 -10.77
CA THR A 151 -16.43 -0.39 -10.03
C THR A 151 -16.97 -1.46 -10.98
N GLU A 152 -17.52 -1.06 -12.13
CA GLU A 152 -18.00 -2.00 -13.15
C GLU A 152 -16.85 -2.88 -13.70
N LYS A 153 -15.68 -2.30 -14.02
CA LYS A 153 -14.52 -3.08 -14.45
C LYS A 153 -14.02 -4.05 -13.37
N CYS A 154 -14.05 -3.65 -12.10
CA CYS A 154 -13.64 -4.49 -10.97
C CYS A 154 -14.56 -5.72 -10.88
N LYS A 155 -15.88 -5.50 -10.90
CA LYS A 155 -16.89 -6.56 -10.89
C LYS A 155 -16.81 -7.47 -12.12
N ALA A 156 -16.49 -6.89 -13.28
CA ALA A 156 -16.23 -7.62 -14.51
C ALA A 156 -14.89 -8.38 -14.52
N LYS A 157 -14.02 -8.20 -13.50
CA LYS A 157 -12.69 -8.81 -13.38
C LYS A 157 -11.75 -8.44 -14.52
N THR A 158 -11.83 -7.18 -14.97
CA THR A 158 -11.04 -6.65 -16.09
C THR A 158 -10.18 -5.45 -15.73
N ALA A 159 -10.27 -4.93 -14.49
CA ALA A 159 -9.40 -3.84 -14.05
C ALA A 159 -8.03 -4.38 -13.60
N THR A 160 -6.97 -3.75 -14.12
CA THR A 160 -5.58 -4.00 -13.69
C THR A 160 -5.31 -3.40 -12.31
N ALA A 161 -4.24 -3.84 -11.64
CA ALA A 161 -3.78 -3.24 -10.38
C ALA A 161 -3.49 -1.75 -10.56
N THR A 162 -2.78 -1.38 -11.63
CA THR A 162 -2.45 0.01 -11.95
C THR A 162 -3.68 0.87 -12.17
N GLU A 163 -4.66 0.42 -12.96
CA GLU A 163 -5.92 1.16 -13.17
C GLU A 163 -6.68 1.39 -11.86
N MET A 164 -6.71 0.39 -10.98
CA MET A 164 -7.40 0.51 -9.70
C MET A 164 -6.77 1.58 -8.81
N VAL A 165 -5.44 1.56 -8.68
CA VAL A 165 -4.72 2.53 -7.83
C VAL A 165 -4.69 3.92 -8.47
N ASP A 166 -4.50 4.03 -9.79
CA ASP A 166 -4.53 5.31 -10.52
C ASP A 166 -5.86 6.05 -10.34
N ALA A 167 -6.99 5.33 -10.39
CA ALA A 167 -8.30 5.94 -10.16
C ALA A 167 -8.46 6.44 -8.72
N LEU A 168 -7.92 5.74 -7.72
CA LEU A 168 -7.97 6.17 -6.33
C LEU A 168 -7.06 7.38 -6.08
N ILE A 169 -5.89 7.44 -6.73
CA ILE A 169 -5.01 8.63 -6.70
C ILE A 169 -5.75 9.86 -7.25
N GLN A 170 -6.53 9.70 -8.32
CA GLN A 170 -7.28 10.82 -8.92
C GLN A 170 -8.35 11.41 -8.00
N GLU A 171 -8.86 10.65 -7.03
CA GLU A 171 -9.81 11.15 -6.02
C GLU A 171 -9.12 11.97 -4.91
N ALA A 172 -7.79 11.91 -4.80
CA ALA A 172 -6.98 12.67 -3.85
C ALA A 172 -5.66 13.16 -4.50
N PRO A 173 -5.73 13.99 -5.56
CA PRO A 173 -4.58 14.26 -6.42
C PRO A 173 -3.41 14.97 -5.71
N LYS A 174 -3.67 15.69 -4.61
CA LYS A 174 -2.63 16.34 -3.78
C LYS A 174 -1.94 15.39 -2.79
N SER A 175 -2.29 14.09 -2.81
CA SER A 175 -1.61 13.11 -1.98
C SER A 175 -0.10 13.04 -2.28
N GLU A 176 0.69 12.53 -1.34
CA GLU A 176 2.10 12.20 -1.58
C GLU A 176 2.32 10.73 -1.30
N TRP A 177 2.93 10.00 -2.22
CA TRP A 177 3.12 8.56 -2.10
C TRP A 177 4.60 8.24 -1.93
N LEU A 178 4.92 7.30 -1.05
CA LEU A 178 6.26 6.73 -0.89
C LEU A 178 6.18 5.22 -1.10
N PHE A 179 6.90 4.73 -2.09
CA PHE A 179 7.06 3.31 -2.36
C PHE A 179 8.48 2.88 -1.98
N ILE A 180 8.59 1.88 -1.10
CA ILE A 180 9.84 1.25 -0.68
C ILE A 180 9.83 -0.17 -1.24
N ASP A 181 10.65 -0.45 -2.24
CA ASP A 181 10.63 -1.73 -2.94
C ASP A 181 12.03 -2.32 -3.09
N SER A 182 12.12 -3.64 -2.95
CA SER A 182 13.31 -4.39 -3.34
C SER A 182 13.25 -4.69 -4.85
N THR A 183 14.36 -4.52 -5.56
CA THR A 183 14.44 -4.77 -7.01
C THR A 183 14.09 -6.21 -7.40
N GLY A 184 14.28 -7.17 -6.51
CA GLY A 184 14.03 -8.59 -6.77
C GLY A 184 13.14 -9.26 -5.72
N ASP A 185 12.24 -8.54 -5.05
CA ASP A 185 11.42 -9.05 -3.92
C ASP A 185 10.90 -10.48 -4.16
N ALA A 186 11.50 -11.44 -3.45
CA ALA A 186 11.22 -12.85 -3.69
C ALA A 186 9.80 -13.25 -3.28
N THR A 187 9.17 -12.51 -2.36
CA THR A 187 7.80 -12.80 -1.91
C THR A 187 6.80 -12.31 -2.95
N GLN A 188 6.95 -11.08 -3.44
CA GLN A 188 6.09 -10.55 -4.50
C GLN A 188 6.18 -11.43 -5.77
N ARG A 189 7.40 -11.84 -6.16
CA ARG A 189 7.61 -12.74 -7.30
C ARG A 189 6.99 -14.13 -7.09
N LYS A 190 6.94 -14.65 -5.85
CA LYS A 190 6.19 -15.89 -5.53
C LYS A 190 4.67 -15.71 -5.64
N PHE A 191 4.12 -14.60 -5.16
CA PHE A 191 2.69 -14.31 -5.28
C PHE A 191 2.26 -14.07 -6.72
N TYR A 192 3.13 -13.46 -7.54
CA TYR A 192 2.95 -13.34 -8.98
C TYR A 192 2.78 -14.73 -9.61
N GLU A 193 3.67 -15.68 -9.32
CA GLU A 193 3.55 -17.06 -9.82
C GLU A 193 2.31 -17.77 -9.28
N LEU A 194 1.94 -17.54 -8.02
CA LEU A 194 0.71 -18.10 -7.45
C LEU A 194 -0.54 -17.59 -8.18
N ALA A 195 -0.60 -16.31 -8.52
CA ALA A 195 -1.70 -15.76 -9.31
C ALA A 195 -1.70 -16.29 -10.76
N ARG A 196 -0.52 -16.50 -11.35
CA ARG A 196 -0.35 -16.92 -12.75
C ARG A 196 -0.62 -18.41 -12.98
N LEU A 197 -0.11 -19.26 -12.10
CA LEU A 197 -0.12 -20.72 -12.20
C LEU A 197 -1.16 -21.39 -11.30
N GLY A 198 -1.67 -20.67 -10.29
CA GLY A 198 -2.49 -21.24 -9.23
C GLY A 198 -1.68 -22.11 -8.27
N ILE A 199 -2.35 -22.59 -7.22
CA ILE A 199 -1.73 -23.43 -6.18
C ILE A 199 -1.19 -24.77 -6.73
N ALA A 200 -1.74 -25.23 -7.85
CA ALA A 200 -1.28 -26.43 -8.55
C ALA A 200 0.17 -26.33 -9.05
N GLY A 201 0.67 -25.11 -9.28
CA GLY A 201 2.05 -24.86 -9.70
C GLY A 201 3.06 -24.83 -8.55
N TYR A 202 2.62 -24.91 -7.29
CA TYR A 202 3.51 -24.88 -6.13
C TYR A 202 4.15 -26.27 -5.87
N PRO A 203 5.46 -26.35 -5.54
CA PRO A 203 6.40 -25.24 -5.37
C PRO A 203 6.89 -24.68 -6.71
N PHE A 204 7.01 -23.36 -6.81
CA PHE A 204 7.48 -22.69 -8.02
C PHE A 204 9.01 -22.88 -8.17
N SER A 205 9.43 -23.58 -9.23
CA SER A 205 10.86 -23.80 -9.54
C SER A 205 11.51 -22.59 -10.20
N THR A 206 10.71 -21.72 -10.81
CA THR A 206 11.14 -20.50 -11.49
C THR A 206 10.18 -19.40 -11.12
N LEU A 207 10.72 -18.30 -10.62
CA LEU A 207 9.98 -17.07 -10.36
C LEU A 207 10.15 -16.14 -11.57
N LEU A 208 9.24 -15.18 -11.73
CA LEU A 208 9.42 -14.02 -12.58
C LEU A 208 10.86 -13.48 -12.45
N ASP A 209 11.50 -13.16 -13.56
CA ASP A 209 12.85 -12.59 -13.55
C ASP A 209 12.88 -11.31 -12.70
N ALA A 210 13.96 -11.08 -11.94
CA ALA A 210 14.04 -9.92 -11.06
C ALA A 210 14.09 -8.60 -11.85
N GLY A 211 14.76 -8.59 -13.00
CA GLY A 211 14.80 -7.43 -13.90
C GLY A 211 13.45 -7.14 -14.53
N GLU A 212 12.74 -8.19 -14.98
CA GLU A 212 11.36 -8.07 -15.46
C GLU A 212 10.41 -7.56 -14.37
N PHE A 213 10.49 -8.14 -13.16
CA PHE A 213 9.72 -7.69 -12.01
C PHE A 213 9.97 -6.21 -11.70
N PHE A 214 11.23 -5.79 -11.61
CA PHE A 214 11.57 -4.39 -11.32
C PHE A 214 11.17 -3.44 -12.45
N GLY A 215 11.25 -3.90 -13.70
CA GLY A 215 10.71 -3.19 -14.86
C GLY A 215 9.21 -2.92 -14.71
N ASN A 216 8.45 -3.92 -14.27
CA ASN A 216 7.02 -3.77 -14.01
C ASN A 216 6.75 -2.81 -12.83
N VAL A 217 7.49 -2.91 -11.72
CA VAL A 217 7.41 -1.93 -10.62
C VAL A 217 7.62 -0.52 -11.16
N THR A 218 8.66 -0.31 -11.97
CA THR A 218 8.97 1.01 -12.55
C THR A 218 7.83 1.54 -13.41
N GLN A 219 7.26 0.71 -14.29
CA GLN A 219 6.13 1.10 -15.15
C GLN A 219 4.88 1.49 -14.35
N ILE A 220 4.57 0.75 -13.27
CA ILE A 220 3.44 1.06 -12.39
C ILE A 220 3.65 2.43 -11.74
N LEU A 221 4.82 2.65 -11.14
CA LEU A 221 5.13 3.90 -10.45
C LEU A 221 5.27 5.08 -11.41
N ASP A 222 5.63 4.85 -12.67
CA ASP A 222 5.62 5.86 -13.74
C ASP A 222 4.19 6.29 -14.11
N SER A 223 3.21 5.38 -13.99
CA SER A 223 1.79 5.74 -14.14
C SER A 223 1.34 6.64 -13.00
N HIS A 224 1.58 6.20 -11.75
CA HIS A 224 1.20 6.96 -10.55
C HIS A 224 1.82 8.37 -10.51
N ALA A 225 3.10 8.49 -10.92
CA ALA A 225 3.83 9.76 -10.93
C ALA A 225 3.28 10.80 -11.92
N LYS A 226 2.42 10.40 -12.87
CA LYS A 226 1.71 11.34 -13.75
C LYS A 226 0.52 12.00 -13.06
N LEU A 227 0.05 11.41 -11.97
CA LEU A 227 -1.19 11.80 -11.29
C LEU A 227 -0.91 12.51 -9.97
N THR A 228 0.20 12.19 -9.30
CA THR A 228 0.50 12.69 -7.96
C THR A 228 2.00 12.66 -7.64
N SER A 229 2.39 13.18 -6.47
CA SER A 229 3.79 13.13 -6.02
C SER A 229 4.17 11.70 -5.61
N VAL A 230 5.19 11.13 -6.25
CA VAL A 230 5.68 9.76 -5.97
C VAL A 230 7.16 9.79 -5.63
N THR A 231 7.47 9.45 -4.38
CA THR A 231 8.84 9.16 -3.92
C THR A 231 9.10 7.65 -4.06
N ARG A 232 10.23 7.29 -4.68
CA ARG A 232 10.63 5.89 -4.86
C ARG A 232 11.90 5.61 -4.07
N PHE A 233 11.88 4.55 -3.28
CA PHE A 233 13.03 4.05 -2.55
C PHE A 233 13.30 2.60 -2.95
N ASN A 234 14.06 2.42 -4.02
CA ASN A 234 14.35 1.11 -4.58
C ASN A 234 15.68 0.58 -4.03
N ILE A 235 15.71 -0.66 -3.54
CA ILE A 235 16.88 -1.27 -2.91
C ILE A 235 17.29 -2.52 -3.69
N ASP A 236 18.59 -2.67 -3.97
CA ASP A 236 19.11 -3.89 -4.60
C ASP A 236 19.07 -5.06 -3.62
N SER A 237 17.99 -5.84 -3.67
CA SER A 237 17.71 -6.91 -2.71
C SER A 237 16.58 -7.83 -3.19
N GLU A 238 16.48 -9.01 -2.57
CA GLU A 238 15.29 -9.87 -2.65
C GLU A 238 14.44 -9.85 -1.37
N GLN A 239 14.83 -9.04 -0.38
CA GLN A 239 14.14 -8.92 0.90
C GLN A 239 12.69 -8.46 0.71
N HIS A 240 11.79 -9.00 1.53
CA HIS A 240 10.41 -8.55 1.61
C HIS A 240 10.19 -7.82 2.95
N VAL A 241 9.66 -6.60 2.88
CA VAL A 241 9.45 -5.66 3.99
C VAL A 241 10.75 -5.06 4.52
N TRP A 242 10.80 -3.73 4.60
CA TRP A 242 11.95 -3.00 5.13
C TRP A 242 11.66 -2.34 6.46
N LEU A 243 10.50 -1.72 6.64
CA LEU A 243 10.18 -0.91 7.84
C LEU A 243 10.00 -1.75 9.11
N LYS A 244 9.91 -3.07 8.97
CA LYS A 244 9.92 -4.04 10.08
C LYS A 244 11.32 -4.57 10.40
N SER A 245 12.26 -4.45 9.47
CA SER A 245 13.61 -4.97 9.61
C SER A 245 14.44 -4.11 10.56
N GLU A 246 15.31 -4.77 11.33
CA GLU A 246 16.30 -4.07 12.14
C GLU A 246 17.24 -3.26 11.22
N GLY A 247 17.61 -2.04 11.63
CA GLY A 247 18.51 -1.20 10.84
C GLY A 247 17.92 -0.57 9.59
N TYR A 248 16.60 -0.68 9.35
CA TYR A 248 15.94 -0.12 8.15
C TYR A 248 16.31 1.34 7.89
N ALA A 249 16.45 2.16 8.94
CA ALA A 249 16.75 3.59 8.83
C ALA A 249 18.10 3.87 8.13
N THR A 250 19.00 2.89 8.06
CA THR A 250 20.30 3.00 7.39
C THR A 250 20.39 2.27 6.05
N ALA A 251 19.31 1.62 5.62
CA ALA A 251 19.24 0.97 4.31
C ALA A 251 19.47 2.02 3.21
N LYS A 252 20.15 1.61 2.14
CA LYS A 252 20.48 2.48 1.00
C LYS A 252 19.71 2.06 -0.24
N SER A 253 19.18 3.04 -0.96
CA SER A 253 18.60 2.84 -2.28
C SER A 253 19.68 2.66 -3.36
N LEU A 254 19.26 2.32 -4.57
CA LEU A 254 20.12 2.17 -5.75
C LEU A 254 20.97 3.41 -6.06
N ASP A 255 20.46 4.61 -5.77
CA ASP A 255 21.14 5.90 -5.96
C ASP A 255 21.90 6.37 -4.71
N GLY A 256 21.93 5.55 -3.64
CA GLY A 256 22.69 5.80 -2.42
C GLY A 256 21.97 6.66 -1.37
N ALA A 257 20.72 7.05 -1.58
CA ALA A 257 19.91 7.72 -0.56
C ALA A 257 19.66 6.79 0.64
N VAL A 258 19.51 7.36 1.84
CA VAL A 258 19.34 6.61 3.10
C VAL A 258 17.86 6.61 3.48
N LEU A 259 17.29 5.43 3.77
CA LEU A 259 15.85 5.26 3.99
C LEU A 259 15.33 6.11 5.15
N GLY A 260 16.07 6.21 6.25
CA GLY A 260 15.69 7.04 7.39
C GLY A 260 15.58 8.53 7.03
N ASP A 261 16.49 9.03 6.19
CA ASP A 261 16.51 10.43 5.74
C ASP A 261 15.37 10.69 4.75
N VAL A 262 15.17 9.78 3.78
CA VAL A 262 14.06 9.86 2.81
C VAL A 262 12.72 9.85 3.52
N LEU A 263 12.52 8.93 4.46
CA LEU A 263 11.28 8.83 5.23
C LEU A 263 11.04 10.07 6.09
N SER A 264 12.08 10.60 6.74
CA SER A 264 11.99 11.82 7.55
C SER A 264 11.64 13.04 6.70
N GLY A 265 12.32 13.21 5.56
CA GLY A 265 12.07 14.32 4.63
C GLY A 265 10.68 14.25 4.00
N TRP A 266 10.25 13.04 3.60
CA TRP A 266 8.93 12.82 3.04
C TRP A 266 7.82 13.19 4.05
N LEU A 267 7.93 12.78 5.31
CA LEU A 267 6.96 13.13 6.35
C LEU A 267 6.90 14.65 6.61
N GLN A 268 8.05 15.32 6.73
CA GLN A 268 8.11 16.76 7.02
C GLN A 268 7.63 17.62 5.84
N GLY A 269 7.73 17.13 4.60
CA GLY A 269 7.51 17.91 3.38
C GLY A 269 8.74 18.74 3.02
N SER A 270 8.93 19.04 1.74
CA SER A 270 9.99 19.97 1.31
C SER A 270 9.81 21.29 2.07
N PRO A 271 10.91 21.92 2.56
CA PRO A 271 10.80 23.25 3.12
C PRO A 271 10.24 24.15 2.02
N THR A 272 9.01 24.62 2.19
CA THR A 272 8.56 25.82 1.48
C THR A 272 9.63 26.86 1.76
N SER A 273 10.41 27.23 0.73
CA SER A 273 11.34 28.33 0.85
C SER A 273 10.59 29.49 1.48
N PRO A 274 11.11 30.15 2.52
CA PRO A 274 10.52 31.39 2.98
C PRO A 274 10.46 32.29 1.75
N SER A 275 9.25 32.76 1.40
CA SER A 275 9.12 33.83 0.41
C SER A 275 10.16 34.87 0.78
N ALA A 276 11.06 35.21 -0.16
CA ALA A 276 12.02 36.27 0.04
C ALA A 276 11.22 37.53 0.40
N GLY A 277 11.16 37.82 1.71
CA GLY A 277 10.59 39.04 2.21
C GLY A 277 11.43 40.15 1.63
N THR A 278 10.80 40.96 0.78
CA THR A 278 11.37 42.21 0.29
C THR A 278 11.84 43.03 1.50
N VAL A 279 13.15 43.09 1.67
CA VAL A 279 13.80 43.99 2.62
C VAL A 279 13.52 45.41 2.12
N GLY A 280 12.63 46.12 2.82
CA GLY A 280 12.43 47.54 2.63
C GLY A 280 13.70 48.32 3.00
N PRO A 281 13.99 49.44 2.33
CA PRO A 281 15.23 50.18 2.53
C PRO A 281 15.30 50.73 3.97
N ALA A 282 16.42 50.45 4.63
CA ALA A 282 16.76 51.05 5.92
C ALA A 282 16.92 52.57 5.75
N VAL A 283 16.05 53.33 6.40
CA VAL A 283 16.20 54.77 6.55
C VAL A 283 17.22 55.01 7.65
N GLY A 284 18.41 55.50 7.27
CA GLY A 284 19.39 56.03 8.20
C GLY A 284 18.91 57.33 8.80
N GLY A 285 18.88 57.40 10.13
CA GLY A 285 18.66 58.61 10.92
C GLY A 285 19.88 58.87 11.80
N GLN A 286 20.29 60.14 11.81
CA GLN A 286 21.42 60.73 12.53
C GLN A 286 21.37 60.54 14.05
#